data_AF-A0A5A8C3I8-F1
#
_entry.id   AF-A0A5A8C3I8-F1
#
_cell.length_a   1.000
_cell.length_b   1.000
_cell.length_c   1.000
_cell.angle_alpha   90.00
_cell.angle_beta   90.00
_cell.angle_gamma   90.00
#
_symmetry.space_group_name_H-M   'P 1'
#
loop_
_entity.id
_entity.type
_entity.pdbx_description
1 polymer ?
#
loop_
_entity_poly.entity_id
_entity_poly.type
_entity_poly.pdbx_seq_one_letter_code
_entity_poly.pdbx_strand_id
1 'polypeptide(L)'
;MAAASRATIAALDAARLSPSVTPAAAATIPRPTVPFPAISPRGAPADGWGGPEAVACGPALSLRPDGCSLRARATTLRLPHGEVNTPIFMPVGTHGTVKGIPSEELAEELDCRIALANTYHLGVKPGKAVLDAHGGLHGLMRWPRNLLTDSGGFQMVSLLHLANITEEGVTFQSPSDGTTMLLTPEASIALQNAIGSDVMMALDDVVDSKTVDDERFLEACHRTLRWIDRCIAANANPDRQSLFAIVQGGLDVSSGGLREACLHGLLERDAALPGFAIGGLAGGEDKGSFWRVVAQCCEALPAHKPRYLMGVGYPLDLVVCSALGVDMFDCVFPTRTARFGVALVTGGQLRVKGARFRDDPRPLDPACGCAVCRRYSRAQLHALARSSDSLGPQLLSHHNIAYMLGLCRRMRSSIVAGPEPFQAFVRGFLNEYFPPEGPQGPVAVPRWAAEALAYAGVDIGPDLAARVEPEGTPDPDTAALPVVAPDWTAAAAAKPAAAAAKPAAAAAKPAAAAAAVAAAAGSADGGLGQ
;
A
#
# COMPACT_ATOMS: atom_id res chain seq x y z
N MET A 1 -37.06 13.38 -20.90
CA MET A 1 -35.87 12.94 -20.14
C MET A 1 -34.54 13.12 -20.89
N ALA A 2 -34.45 12.95 -22.22
CA ALA A 2 -33.20 13.14 -22.97
C ALA A 2 -32.72 14.60 -23.17
N ALA A 3 -33.57 15.62 -22.94
CA ALA A 3 -33.22 17.03 -23.11
C ALA A 3 -32.55 17.67 -21.88
N ALA A 4 -32.84 17.18 -20.67
CA ALA A 4 -32.29 17.71 -19.42
C ALA A 4 -30.82 17.32 -19.22
N SER A 5 -30.40 16.15 -19.73
CA SER A 5 -29.00 15.69 -19.69
C SER A 5 -28.08 16.50 -20.61
N ARG A 6 -28.57 17.01 -21.75
CA ARG A 6 -27.74 17.81 -22.67
C ARG A 6 -27.46 19.23 -22.18
N ALA A 7 -28.37 19.84 -21.41
CA ALA A 7 -28.17 21.18 -20.88
C ALA A 7 -27.11 21.23 -19.77
N THR A 8 -27.05 20.20 -18.91
CA THR A 8 -26.02 20.08 -17.85
C THR A 8 -24.63 19.81 -18.43
N ILE A 9 -24.55 18.98 -19.49
CA ILE A 9 -23.29 18.66 -20.16
C ILE A 9 -22.76 19.88 -20.95
N ALA A 10 -23.62 20.66 -21.63
CA ALA A 10 -23.22 21.87 -22.33
C ALA A 10 -22.70 22.99 -21.40
N ALA A 11 -23.22 23.07 -20.17
CA ALA A 11 -22.73 24.01 -19.16
C ALA A 11 -21.34 23.63 -18.61
N LEU A 12 -21.04 22.33 -18.54
CA LEU A 12 -19.72 21.81 -18.14
C LEU A 12 -18.66 21.99 -19.25
N ASP A 13 -19.04 21.82 -20.51
CA ASP A 13 -18.14 22.05 -21.65
C ASP A 13 -17.81 23.54 -21.87
N ALA A 14 -18.74 24.46 -21.58
CA ALA A 14 -18.49 25.90 -21.65
C ALA A 14 -17.48 26.40 -20.60
N ALA A 15 -17.31 25.68 -19.48
CA ALA A 15 -16.33 25.99 -18.44
C ALA A 15 -14.92 25.44 -18.72
N ARG A 16 -14.74 24.62 -19.77
CA ARG A 16 -13.48 23.89 -20.07
C ARG A 16 -12.40 24.68 -20.83
N LEU A 17 -12.53 25.99 -20.99
CA LEU A 17 -11.50 26.79 -21.69
C LEU A 17 -11.24 28.14 -20.99
N SER A 18 -10.70 28.12 -19.76
CA SER A 18 -9.96 29.29 -19.25
C SER A 18 -8.92 28.89 -18.19
N PRO A 19 -7.66 29.39 -18.25
CA PRO A 19 -6.59 28.99 -17.34
C PRO A 19 -6.62 29.71 -15.97
N SER A 20 -7.78 30.17 -15.50
CA SER A 20 -7.88 30.84 -14.20
C SER A 20 -9.29 30.75 -13.62
N VAL A 21 -9.70 29.58 -13.14
CA VAL A 21 -10.93 29.47 -12.35
C VAL A 21 -10.61 29.95 -10.94
N THR A 22 -11.16 31.09 -10.55
CA THR A 22 -11.04 31.62 -9.19
C THR A 22 -11.87 30.76 -8.21
N PRO A 23 -11.51 30.70 -6.91
CA PRO A 23 -12.28 29.92 -5.92
C PRO A 23 -13.79 30.25 -5.89
N ALA A 24 -14.15 31.50 -6.19
CA ALA A 24 -15.54 31.95 -6.28
C ALA A 24 -16.31 31.37 -7.48
N ALA A 25 -15.63 31.08 -8.60
CA ALA A 25 -16.23 30.47 -9.78
C ALA A 25 -16.35 28.93 -9.67
N ALA A 26 -15.62 28.29 -8.76
CA ALA A 26 -15.76 26.86 -8.47
C ALA A 26 -16.96 26.56 -7.56
N ALA A 27 -17.33 27.50 -6.69
CA ALA A 27 -18.50 27.39 -5.80
C ALA A 27 -19.86 27.37 -6.52
N THR A 28 -19.88 27.70 -7.82
CA THR A 28 -21.10 27.69 -8.66
C THR A 28 -21.27 26.42 -9.49
N ILE A 29 -20.37 25.42 -9.35
CA ILE A 29 -20.56 24.11 -10.00
C ILE A 29 -21.79 23.44 -9.36
N PRO A 30 -22.86 23.16 -10.12
CA PRO A 30 -24.10 22.63 -9.57
C PRO A 30 -23.85 21.28 -8.87
N ARG A 31 -24.44 21.11 -7.68
CA ARG A 31 -24.47 19.81 -7.00
C ARG A 31 -25.13 18.79 -7.94
N PRO A 32 -24.50 17.63 -8.18
CA PRO A 32 -25.15 16.54 -8.89
C PRO A 32 -26.50 16.22 -8.23
N THR A 33 -27.54 16.06 -9.04
CA THR A 33 -28.85 15.62 -8.56
C THR A 33 -28.89 14.09 -8.60
N VAL A 34 -29.11 13.46 -7.45
CA VAL A 34 -29.41 12.03 -7.32
C VAL A 34 -30.72 11.76 -8.10
N PRO A 35 -30.85 10.69 -8.90
CA PRO A 35 -30.05 9.47 -8.89
C PRO A 35 -28.99 9.39 -10.00
N PHE A 36 -27.80 8.95 -9.62
CA PHE A 36 -26.82 8.47 -10.58
C PHE A 36 -27.28 7.10 -11.11
N PRO A 37 -27.14 6.84 -12.43
CA PRO A 37 -27.41 5.51 -12.95
C PRO A 37 -26.45 4.50 -12.33
N ALA A 38 -26.96 3.30 -12.04
CA ALA A 38 -26.12 2.24 -11.51
C ALA A 38 -24.99 1.87 -12.48
N ILE A 39 -23.77 1.77 -11.97
CA ILE A 39 -22.60 1.29 -12.70
C ILE A 39 -22.75 -0.23 -12.80
N SER A 40 -22.93 -0.71 -14.04
CA SER A 40 -22.91 -2.16 -14.28
C SER A 40 -21.54 -2.71 -13.88
N PRO A 41 -21.48 -3.85 -13.15
CA PRO A 41 -20.21 -4.50 -12.83
C PRO A 41 -19.40 -4.71 -14.11
N ARG A 42 -18.14 -4.29 -14.13
CA ARG A 42 -17.25 -4.70 -15.21
C ARG A 42 -16.95 -6.20 -15.02
N GLY A 43 -16.87 -6.95 -16.13
CA GLY A 43 -16.63 -8.40 -16.13
C GLY A 43 -15.34 -8.80 -15.41
N ALA A 44 -15.03 -10.11 -15.41
CA ALA A 44 -13.81 -10.60 -14.77
C ALA A 44 -12.59 -9.81 -15.28
N PRO A 45 -11.55 -9.57 -14.46
CA PRO A 45 -10.43 -8.71 -14.86
C PRO A 45 -9.97 -9.03 -16.28
N ALA A 46 -9.80 -10.33 -16.59
CA ALA A 46 -9.40 -10.91 -17.87
C ALA A 46 -10.07 -10.26 -19.10
N ASP A 47 -11.36 -9.93 -19.01
CA ASP A 47 -12.16 -9.41 -20.13
C ASP A 47 -11.79 -7.98 -20.52
N GLY A 48 -11.08 -7.25 -19.65
CA GLY A 48 -10.77 -5.82 -19.82
C GLY A 48 -9.30 -5.47 -20.06
N TRP A 49 -8.38 -6.45 -20.15
CA TRP A 49 -6.94 -6.16 -20.25
C TRP A 49 -6.44 -5.88 -21.66
N GLY A 50 -7.19 -6.24 -22.70
CA GLY A 50 -6.78 -5.97 -24.09
C GLY A 50 -5.55 -6.75 -24.58
N GLY A 51 -5.06 -7.74 -23.84
CA GLY A 51 -3.91 -8.59 -24.21
C GLY A 51 -2.74 -8.50 -23.21
N PRO A 52 -1.59 -9.15 -23.48
CA PRO A 52 -0.41 -9.17 -22.59
C PRO A 52 0.46 -7.90 -22.67
N GLU A 53 0.11 -6.94 -23.52
CA GLU A 53 0.90 -5.74 -23.76
C GLU A 53 0.67 -4.67 -22.68
N ALA A 54 1.65 -3.79 -22.50
CA ALA A 54 1.50 -2.67 -21.58
C ALA A 54 0.48 -1.67 -22.13
N VAL A 55 -0.55 -1.36 -21.34
CA VAL A 55 -1.56 -0.35 -21.65
C VAL A 55 -1.15 0.96 -21.00
N ALA A 56 -1.15 2.04 -21.77
CA ALA A 56 -0.93 3.38 -21.21
C ALA A 56 -2.11 3.74 -20.29
N CYS A 57 -1.82 4.01 -19.02
CA CYS A 57 -2.80 4.55 -18.09
C CYS A 57 -2.82 6.09 -18.16
N GLY A 58 -1.68 6.68 -18.51
CA GLY A 58 -1.46 8.10 -18.76
C GLY A 58 -0.05 8.34 -19.30
N PRO A 59 0.40 9.61 -19.38
CA PRO A 59 1.68 9.92 -20.01
C PRO A 59 2.91 9.36 -19.26
N ALA A 60 2.84 9.33 -17.92
CA ALA A 60 3.94 8.87 -17.05
C ALA A 60 3.81 7.42 -16.55
N LEU A 61 2.69 6.74 -16.84
CA LEU A 61 2.37 5.43 -16.28
C LEU A 61 1.75 4.52 -17.33
N SER A 62 2.29 3.31 -17.43
CA SER A 62 1.64 2.19 -18.11
C SER A 62 1.56 0.98 -17.21
N LEU A 63 0.58 0.12 -17.49
CA LEU A 63 0.29 -1.09 -16.73
C LEU A 63 0.31 -2.28 -17.68
N ARG A 64 1.13 -3.28 -17.35
CA ARG A 64 1.17 -4.56 -18.07
C ARG A 64 0.46 -5.64 -17.24
N PRO A 65 -0.53 -6.37 -17.80
CA PRO A 65 -0.99 -7.63 -17.23
C PRO A 65 0.12 -8.68 -17.21
N ASP A 66 0.33 -9.32 -16.07
CA ASP A 66 1.14 -10.54 -16.01
C ASP A 66 0.29 -11.78 -15.70
N GLY A 67 -0.88 -11.59 -15.08
CA GLY A 67 -1.85 -12.66 -14.87
C GLY A 67 -3.03 -12.22 -14.01
N CYS A 68 -4.08 -13.03 -14.03
CA CYS A 68 -5.20 -12.92 -13.11
C CYS A 68 -5.64 -14.30 -12.63
N SER A 69 -6.10 -14.36 -11.39
CA SER A 69 -6.64 -15.57 -10.78
C SER A 69 -7.92 -15.19 -10.06
N LEU A 70 -9.06 -15.66 -10.59
CA LEU A 70 -10.38 -15.16 -10.19
C LEU A 70 -10.43 -13.64 -10.38
N ARG A 71 -10.62 -12.88 -9.31
CA ARG A 71 -10.60 -11.40 -9.34
C ARG A 71 -9.23 -10.80 -8.99
N ALA A 72 -8.30 -11.60 -8.47
CA ALA A 72 -6.97 -11.17 -8.10
C ALA A 72 -6.13 -10.86 -9.34
N ARG A 73 -5.31 -9.81 -9.25
CA ARG A 73 -4.55 -9.25 -10.37
C ARG A 73 -3.06 -9.25 -10.07
N ALA A 74 -2.25 -9.60 -11.07
CA ALA A 74 -0.81 -9.42 -11.05
C ALA A 74 -0.41 -8.54 -12.24
N THR A 75 0.16 -7.36 -11.95
CA THR A 75 0.58 -6.39 -12.97
C THR A 75 1.99 -5.88 -12.78
N THR A 76 2.59 -5.37 -13.85
CA THR A 76 3.81 -4.58 -13.78
C THR A 76 3.45 -3.14 -14.17
N LEU A 77 3.56 -2.23 -13.21
CA LEU A 77 3.46 -0.80 -13.44
C LEU A 77 4.83 -0.30 -13.91
N ARG A 78 4.87 0.41 -15.04
CA ARG A 78 6.06 1.16 -15.48
C ARG A 78 5.89 2.61 -15.07
N LEU A 79 6.72 3.05 -14.13
CA LEU A 79 6.79 4.41 -13.61
C LEU A 79 8.18 5.01 -13.96
N PRO A 80 8.34 6.34 -13.86
CA PRO A 80 9.59 7.01 -14.22
C PRO A 80 10.86 6.46 -13.53
N HIS A 81 10.78 6.08 -12.26
CA HIS A 81 11.91 5.51 -11.50
C HIS A 81 11.91 3.97 -11.44
N GLY A 82 11.22 3.32 -12.38
CA GLY A 82 11.35 1.89 -12.66
C GLY A 82 10.06 1.09 -12.50
N GLU A 83 10.18 -0.22 -12.70
CA GLU A 83 9.04 -1.14 -12.65
C GLU A 83 8.62 -1.48 -11.20
N VAL A 84 7.30 -1.59 -11.00
CA VAL A 84 6.67 -2.06 -9.76
C VAL A 84 5.75 -3.23 -10.05
N ASN A 85 5.97 -4.35 -9.37
CA ASN A 85 5.14 -5.54 -9.49
C ASN A 85 4.01 -5.54 -8.46
N THR A 86 2.77 -5.73 -8.88
CA THR A 86 1.56 -5.78 -8.02
C THR A 86 1.06 -7.22 -7.80
N PRO A 87 0.38 -7.53 -6.68
CA PRO A 87 0.09 -6.65 -5.56
C PRO A 87 1.36 -6.20 -4.82
N ILE A 88 1.39 -4.97 -4.31
CA ILE A 88 2.56 -4.37 -3.63
C ILE A 88 2.18 -3.68 -2.32
N PHE A 89 3.04 -3.84 -1.31
CA PHE A 89 3.01 -3.08 -0.07
C PHE A 89 4.05 -1.97 -0.09
N MET A 90 3.64 -0.74 0.23
CA MET A 90 4.47 0.45 0.29
C MET A 90 4.79 0.80 1.75
N PRO A 91 6.07 0.72 2.18
CA PRO A 91 6.46 1.25 3.46
C PRO A 91 6.33 2.78 3.48
N VAL A 92 5.88 3.32 4.60
CA VAL A 92 5.56 4.74 4.74
C VAL A 92 6.73 5.53 5.33
N GLY A 93 7.20 6.52 4.58
CA GLY A 93 8.18 7.53 4.98
C GLY A 93 7.50 8.84 5.37
N THR A 94 7.88 9.39 6.53
CA THR A 94 7.24 10.60 7.08
C THR A 94 8.06 11.86 6.79
N HIS A 95 9.38 11.83 6.99
CA HIS A 95 10.26 13.00 6.81
C HIS A 95 11.38 12.65 5.81
N GLY A 96 11.01 12.12 4.66
CA GLY A 96 11.98 11.66 3.65
C GLY A 96 12.74 10.39 4.04
N THR A 97 12.23 9.64 5.02
CA THR A 97 12.82 8.37 5.46
C THR A 97 11.73 7.45 6.02
N VAL A 98 11.84 6.16 5.71
CA VAL A 98 11.12 5.09 6.42
C VAL A 98 11.81 4.91 7.76
N LYS A 99 11.07 5.13 8.85
CA LYS A 99 11.65 5.24 10.19
C LYS A 99 12.53 4.05 10.54
N GLY A 100 13.82 4.33 10.75
CA GLY A 100 14.81 3.36 11.20
C GLY A 100 15.47 2.55 10.09
N ILE A 101 15.23 2.86 8.81
CA ILE A 101 15.79 2.13 7.67
C ILE A 101 16.44 3.13 6.69
N PRO A 102 17.74 3.00 6.41
CA PRO A 102 18.41 3.75 5.33
C PRO A 102 17.79 3.47 3.96
N SER A 103 17.80 4.47 3.07
CA SER A 103 17.26 4.35 1.71
C SER A 103 17.93 3.23 0.92
N GLU A 104 19.23 3.06 1.07
CA GLU A 104 20.04 2.05 0.38
C GLU A 104 19.62 0.64 0.80
N GLU A 105 19.45 0.41 2.10
CA GLU A 105 19.01 -0.88 2.65
C GLU A 105 17.59 -1.22 2.19
N LEU A 106 16.70 -0.23 2.13
CA LEU A 106 15.35 -0.40 1.62
C LEU A 106 15.34 -0.76 0.12
N ALA A 107 16.20 -0.13 -0.67
CA ALA A 107 16.27 -0.34 -2.12
C ALA A 107 16.99 -1.64 -2.53
N GLU A 108 18.11 -1.95 -1.87
CA GLU A 108 19.03 -3.01 -2.29
C GLU A 108 18.78 -4.34 -1.55
N GLU A 109 18.68 -4.32 -0.22
CA GLU A 109 18.48 -5.55 0.58
C GLU A 109 17.01 -6.01 0.57
N LEU A 110 16.08 -5.05 0.68
CA LEU A 110 14.65 -5.35 0.73
C LEU A 110 13.99 -5.37 -0.65
N ASP A 111 14.67 -4.89 -1.68
CA ASP A 111 14.14 -4.75 -3.05
C ASP A 111 12.78 -4.04 -3.07
N CYS A 112 12.66 -2.96 -2.29
CA CYS A 112 11.46 -2.13 -2.24
C CYS A 112 11.43 -1.22 -3.48
N ARG A 113 10.43 -1.40 -4.34
CA ARG A 113 10.34 -0.72 -5.64
C ARG A 113 9.53 0.57 -5.64
N ILE A 114 8.75 0.78 -4.58
CA ILE A 114 7.97 1.99 -4.37
C ILE A 114 7.73 2.17 -2.86
N ALA A 115 7.82 3.40 -2.38
CA ALA A 115 7.53 3.76 -1.00
C ALA A 115 6.57 4.95 -0.97
N LEU A 116 5.81 5.08 0.12
CA LEU A 116 4.96 6.24 0.33
C LEU A 116 5.76 7.35 1.02
N ALA A 117 5.65 8.58 0.53
CA ALA A 117 6.20 9.78 1.14
C ALA A 117 5.06 10.70 1.59
N ASN A 118 5.09 11.14 2.84
CA ASN A 118 4.04 11.99 3.37
C ASN A 118 4.21 13.46 2.94
N THR A 119 3.26 13.97 2.19
CA THR A 119 3.30 15.31 1.60
C THR A 119 3.28 16.39 2.67
N TYR A 120 2.38 16.28 3.66
CA TYR A 120 2.25 17.30 4.71
C TYR A 120 3.56 17.51 5.46
N HIS A 121 4.16 16.43 5.97
CA HIS A 121 5.39 16.51 6.73
C HIS A 121 6.54 17.08 5.92
N LEU A 122 6.68 16.70 4.65
CA LEU A 122 7.72 17.19 3.74
C LEU A 122 7.52 18.66 3.37
N GLY A 123 6.28 19.11 3.21
CA GLY A 123 5.93 20.50 2.94
C GLY A 123 6.24 21.45 4.08
N VAL A 124 6.15 20.96 5.32
CA VAL A 124 6.56 21.72 6.51
C VAL A 124 8.06 21.60 6.74
N LYS A 125 8.61 20.38 6.72
CA LYS A 125 10.03 20.08 6.95
C LYS A 125 10.49 18.92 6.07
N PRO A 126 11.44 19.14 5.14
CA PRO A 126 12.33 20.30 5.07
C PRO A 126 11.73 21.53 4.36
N GLY A 127 10.54 21.39 3.77
CA GLY A 127 9.87 22.45 3.03
C GLY A 127 10.22 22.49 1.55
N LYS A 128 9.34 23.14 0.78
CA LYS A 128 9.41 23.18 -0.69
C LYS A 128 10.76 23.69 -1.23
N ALA A 129 11.29 24.77 -0.66
CA ALA A 129 12.55 25.38 -1.12
C ALA A 129 13.75 24.42 -1.03
N VAL A 130 13.80 23.58 0.02
CA VAL A 130 14.86 22.59 0.16
C VAL A 130 14.67 21.45 -0.84
N LEU A 131 13.44 20.99 -1.05
CA LEU A 131 13.12 19.98 -2.06
C LEU A 131 13.52 20.45 -3.46
N ASP A 132 13.12 21.66 -3.84
CA ASP A 132 13.46 22.27 -5.14
C ASP A 132 15.00 22.32 -5.33
N ALA A 133 15.74 22.73 -4.29
CA ALA A 133 17.21 22.83 -4.33
C ALA A 133 17.92 21.47 -4.49
N HIS A 134 17.26 20.35 -4.17
CA HIS A 134 17.81 19.00 -4.28
C HIS A 134 17.23 18.20 -5.45
N GLY A 135 16.46 18.84 -6.34
CA GLY A 135 15.81 18.15 -7.47
C GLY A 135 14.69 17.21 -7.02
N GLY A 136 14.02 17.55 -5.92
CA GLY A 136 12.95 16.77 -5.30
C GLY A 136 13.44 15.81 -4.21
N LEU A 137 12.51 15.02 -3.70
CA LEU A 137 12.79 14.12 -2.59
C LEU A 137 13.74 12.98 -2.98
N HIS A 138 13.64 12.46 -4.21
CA HIS A 138 14.56 11.43 -4.72
C HIS A 138 16.03 11.85 -4.55
N GLY A 139 16.38 13.07 -4.94
CA GLY A 139 17.73 13.61 -4.79
C GLY A 139 18.11 13.84 -3.33
N LEU A 140 17.19 14.39 -2.52
CA LEU A 140 17.44 14.66 -1.10
C LEU A 140 17.72 13.39 -0.29
N MET A 141 16.92 12.33 -0.49
CA MET A 141 17.03 11.08 0.27
C MET A 141 17.88 10.01 -0.44
N ARG A 142 18.44 10.34 -1.62
CA ARG A 142 19.18 9.43 -2.51
C ARG A 142 18.40 8.16 -2.85
N TRP A 143 17.11 8.30 -3.13
CA TRP A 143 16.21 7.17 -3.42
C TRP A 143 16.08 6.93 -4.94
N PRO A 144 16.57 5.80 -5.45
CA PRO A 144 16.62 5.54 -6.88
C PRO A 144 15.37 4.82 -7.42
N ARG A 145 14.33 4.65 -6.61
CA ARG A 145 13.10 3.90 -6.96
C ARG A 145 11.89 4.82 -6.90
N ASN A 146 10.71 4.28 -7.18
CA ASN A 146 9.50 5.10 -7.26
C ASN A 146 9.02 5.61 -5.90
N LEU A 147 8.29 6.72 -5.92
CA LEU A 147 7.59 7.28 -4.78
C LEU A 147 6.12 7.50 -5.10
N LEU A 148 5.27 7.21 -4.11
CA LEU A 148 3.90 7.67 -4.06
C LEU A 148 3.78 8.74 -2.98
N THR A 149 3.09 9.83 -3.23
CA THR A 149 2.74 10.83 -2.21
C THR A 149 1.26 10.79 -1.89
N ASP A 150 0.93 10.87 -0.60
CA ASP A 150 -0.43 11.22 -0.20
C ASP A 150 -0.75 12.68 -0.51
N SER A 151 -2.01 13.10 -0.37
CA SER A 151 -2.43 14.48 -0.66
C SER A 151 -2.06 15.46 0.46
N GLY A 152 -1.69 14.95 1.64
CA GLY A 152 -1.54 15.70 2.89
C GLY A 152 -2.84 15.93 3.66
N GLY A 153 -4.02 15.72 3.04
CA GLY A 153 -5.31 16.02 3.65
C GLY A 153 -5.68 15.11 4.83
N PHE A 154 -5.43 13.80 4.74
CA PHE A 154 -5.80 12.85 5.78
C PHE A 154 -5.07 13.08 7.11
N GLN A 155 -3.78 13.42 7.07
CA GLN A 155 -3.00 13.72 8.27
C GLN A 155 -3.51 15.01 8.94
N MET A 156 -4.03 15.95 8.15
CA MET A 156 -4.60 17.18 8.66
C MET A 156 -5.95 16.95 9.36
N VAL A 157 -6.75 15.97 8.92
CA VAL A 157 -8.04 15.59 9.54
C VAL A 157 -7.85 14.65 10.75
N SER A 158 -6.93 13.67 10.66
CA SER A 158 -6.67 12.71 11.75
C SER A 158 -5.92 13.32 12.94
N LEU A 159 -5.29 14.49 12.78
CA LEU A 159 -4.57 15.16 13.86
C LEU A 159 -5.42 16.08 14.72
N LEU A 160 -6.57 16.63 14.30
CA LEU A 160 -7.19 17.70 15.08
C LEU A 160 -8.70 17.88 14.87
N HIS A 161 -9.41 18.09 15.98
CA HIS A 161 -10.66 18.86 16.09
C HIS A 161 -10.55 20.34 15.61
N LEU A 162 -9.52 20.68 14.81
CA LEU A 162 -9.14 22.03 14.39
C LEU A 162 -9.08 22.19 12.87
N ALA A 163 -9.59 21.24 12.09
CA ALA A 163 -9.68 21.35 10.64
C ALA A 163 -11.04 21.95 10.23
N ASN A 164 -11.03 23.02 9.45
CA ASN A 164 -12.21 23.57 8.79
C ASN A 164 -12.10 23.33 7.29
N ILE A 165 -13.07 22.62 6.72
CA ILE A 165 -13.07 22.22 5.32
C ILE A 165 -14.09 23.06 4.58
N THR A 166 -13.61 23.85 3.63
CA THR A 166 -14.43 24.73 2.77
C THR A 166 -14.26 24.32 1.32
N GLU A 167 -14.91 25.00 0.38
CA GLU A 167 -14.65 24.76 -1.04
C GLU A 167 -13.21 25.13 -1.43
N GLU A 168 -12.60 26.13 -0.77
CA GLU A 168 -11.25 26.62 -1.09
C GLU A 168 -10.19 25.54 -0.81
N GLY A 169 -10.31 24.85 0.33
CA GLY A 169 -9.37 23.84 0.80
C GLY A 169 -9.62 23.45 2.25
N VAL A 170 -8.60 22.87 2.87
CA VAL A 170 -8.59 22.50 4.28
C VAL A 170 -7.75 23.50 5.06
N THR A 171 -8.37 24.21 5.98
CA THR A 171 -7.68 25.09 6.94
C THR A 171 -7.45 24.35 8.24
N PHE A 172 -6.24 24.42 8.81
CA PHE A 172 -5.87 23.73 10.04
C PHE A 172 -4.78 24.47 10.80
N GLN A 173 -4.57 24.12 12.06
CA GLN A 173 -3.45 24.62 12.85
C GLN A 173 -2.28 23.64 12.84
N SER A 174 -1.09 24.16 12.54
CA SER A 174 0.16 23.40 12.64
C SER A 174 0.38 22.93 14.09
N PRO A 175 0.52 21.62 14.34
CA PRO A 175 0.78 21.11 15.68
C PRO A 175 2.13 21.54 16.25
N SER A 176 3.08 21.99 15.41
CA SER A 176 4.41 22.35 15.84
C SER A 176 4.55 23.79 16.34
N ASP A 177 3.75 24.72 15.81
CA ASP A 177 3.87 26.16 16.11
C ASP A 177 2.53 26.90 16.21
N GLY A 178 1.40 26.21 16.02
CA GLY A 178 0.06 26.79 16.11
C GLY A 178 -0.35 27.69 14.95
N THR A 179 0.47 27.81 13.91
CA THR A 179 0.15 28.66 12.75
C THR A 179 -1.01 28.07 11.95
N THR A 180 -1.93 28.93 11.51
CA THR A 180 -3.03 28.53 10.63
C THR A 180 -2.51 28.37 9.21
N MET A 181 -2.72 27.19 8.63
CA MET A 181 -2.33 26.83 7.27
C MET A 181 -3.59 26.48 6.46
N LEU A 182 -3.60 26.88 5.19
CA LEU A 182 -4.61 26.48 4.21
C LEU A 182 -3.97 25.58 3.16
N LEU A 183 -4.47 24.36 3.03
CA LEU A 183 -4.09 23.45 1.95
C LEU A 183 -5.23 23.39 0.93
N THR A 184 -5.02 24.01 -0.23
CA THR A 184 -5.91 23.88 -1.38
C THR A 184 -5.49 22.70 -2.27
N PRO A 185 -6.38 22.20 -3.15
CA PRO A 185 -6.02 21.27 -4.23
C PRO A 185 -4.76 21.68 -5.00
N GLU A 186 -4.65 22.95 -5.41
CA GLU A 186 -3.50 23.48 -6.16
C GLU A 186 -2.23 23.48 -5.32
N ALA A 187 -2.31 23.88 -4.05
CA ALA A 187 -1.17 23.90 -3.15
C ALA A 187 -0.66 22.47 -2.85
N SER A 188 -1.58 21.50 -2.68
CA SER A 188 -1.23 20.09 -2.51
C SER A 188 -0.49 19.56 -3.74
N ILE A 189 -1.01 19.80 -4.94
CA ILE A 189 -0.36 19.35 -6.19
C ILE A 189 0.96 20.06 -6.42
N ALA A 190 1.06 21.37 -6.18
CA ALA A 190 2.32 22.12 -6.31
C ALA A 190 3.41 21.60 -5.37
N LEU A 191 3.04 21.18 -4.15
CA LEU A 191 3.96 20.56 -3.20
C LEU A 191 4.38 19.16 -3.66
N GLN A 192 3.45 18.34 -4.13
CA GLN A 192 3.76 17.01 -4.69
C GLN A 192 4.63 17.12 -5.96
N ASN A 193 4.44 18.16 -6.79
CA ASN A 193 5.32 18.46 -7.92
C ASN A 193 6.74 18.80 -7.47
N ALA A 194 6.91 19.51 -6.35
CA ALA A 194 8.22 19.80 -5.77
C ALA A 194 8.86 18.59 -5.09
N ILE A 195 8.07 17.72 -4.45
CA ILE A 195 8.53 16.44 -3.94
C ILE A 195 9.02 15.55 -5.09
N GLY A 196 8.37 15.65 -6.26
CA GLY A 196 8.76 14.93 -7.48
C GLY A 196 8.42 13.45 -7.44
N SER A 197 7.35 13.06 -6.74
CA SER A 197 6.86 11.68 -6.68
C SER A 197 6.30 11.19 -8.02
N ASP A 198 6.49 9.90 -8.32
CA ASP A 198 5.98 9.26 -9.53
C ASP A 198 4.45 9.13 -9.55
N VAL A 199 3.84 8.97 -8.37
CA VAL A 199 2.40 8.89 -8.18
C VAL A 199 1.98 9.91 -7.12
N MET A 200 1.00 10.75 -7.46
CA MET A 200 0.44 11.79 -6.61
C MET A 200 -1.00 11.46 -6.28
N MET A 201 -1.41 11.64 -5.03
CA MET A 201 -2.82 11.56 -4.66
C MET A 201 -3.48 12.93 -4.76
N ALA A 202 -4.68 12.97 -5.35
CA ALA A 202 -5.51 14.16 -5.34
C ALA A 202 -5.94 14.54 -3.91
N LEU A 203 -6.09 15.83 -3.64
CA LEU A 203 -6.73 16.28 -2.39
C LEU A 203 -8.23 15.95 -2.44
N ASP A 204 -8.72 15.37 -1.36
CA ASP A 204 -10.09 14.91 -1.20
C ASP A 204 -10.70 15.37 0.13
N ASP A 205 -12.02 15.33 0.22
CA ASP A 205 -12.74 15.66 1.44
C ASP A 205 -13.07 14.38 2.22
N VAL A 206 -12.25 14.06 3.22
CA VAL A 206 -12.36 12.82 3.99
C VAL A 206 -13.30 13.01 5.18
N VAL A 207 -14.21 12.04 5.36
CA VAL A 207 -15.09 11.92 6.52
C VAL A 207 -14.76 10.61 7.23
N ASP A 208 -14.67 10.62 8.57
CA ASP A 208 -14.48 9.39 9.36
C ASP A 208 -15.64 8.42 9.06
N SER A 209 -15.33 7.17 8.73
CA SER A 209 -16.28 6.12 8.39
C SER A 209 -17.32 5.83 9.48
N LYS A 210 -17.05 6.23 10.74
CA LYS A 210 -17.98 6.10 11.88
C LYS A 210 -18.89 7.31 12.08
N THR A 211 -18.75 8.36 11.26
CA THR A 211 -19.62 9.53 11.29
C THR A 211 -21.06 9.11 10.95
N VAL A 212 -22.04 9.63 11.68
CA VAL A 212 -23.47 9.41 11.41
C VAL A 212 -24.07 10.73 10.92
N ASP A 213 -23.74 11.09 9.68
CA ASP A 213 -24.17 12.33 9.02
C ASP A 213 -24.12 12.17 7.49
N ASP A 214 -25.26 11.80 6.90
CA ASP A 214 -25.37 11.54 5.46
C ASP A 214 -25.16 12.81 4.63
N GLU A 215 -25.58 13.97 5.13
CA GLU A 215 -25.38 15.26 4.43
C GLU A 215 -23.90 15.61 4.36
N ARG A 216 -23.14 15.33 5.42
CA ARG A 216 -21.69 15.53 5.45
C ARG A 216 -20.96 14.63 4.46
N PHE A 217 -21.34 13.35 4.36
CA PHE A 217 -20.78 12.43 3.37
C PHE A 217 -21.15 12.82 1.94
N LEU A 218 -22.38 13.27 1.69
CA LEU A 218 -22.82 13.76 0.40
C LEU A 218 -22.01 14.99 -0.05
N GLU A 219 -21.84 15.97 0.85
CA GLU A 219 -21.01 17.14 0.56
C GLU A 219 -19.54 16.76 0.33
N ALA A 220 -18.98 15.84 1.13
CA ALA A 220 -17.61 15.34 0.92
C ALA A 220 -17.43 14.68 -0.45
N CYS A 221 -18.38 13.83 -0.84
CA CYS A 221 -18.39 13.18 -2.15
C CYS A 221 -18.39 14.23 -3.27
N HIS A 222 -19.30 15.20 -3.21
CA HIS A 222 -19.39 16.26 -4.21
C HIS A 222 -18.16 17.17 -4.24
N ARG A 223 -17.62 17.53 -3.07
CA ARG A 223 -16.41 18.35 -2.96
C ARG A 223 -15.20 17.64 -3.53
N THR A 224 -15.05 16.35 -3.25
CA THR A 224 -13.99 15.50 -3.83
C THR A 224 -14.05 15.52 -5.36
N LEU A 225 -15.26 15.45 -5.95
CA LEU A 225 -15.43 15.54 -7.42
C LEU A 225 -15.12 16.93 -8.00
N ARG A 226 -15.32 18.02 -7.25
CA ARG A 226 -14.90 19.36 -7.68
C ARG A 226 -13.39 19.57 -7.50
N TRP A 227 -12.82 19.05 -6.41
CA TRP A 227 -11.41 19.16 -6.10
C TRP A 227 -10.53 18.35 -7.03
N ILE A 228 -10.98 17.20 -7.54
CA ILE A 228 -10.21 16.43 -8.52
C ILE A 228 -10.00 17.22 -9.82
N ASP A 229 -10.98 18.00 -10.29
CA ASP A 229 -10.82 18.84 -11.48
C ASP A 229 -9.73 19.90 -11.27
N ARG A 230 -9.70 20.50 -10.07
CA ARG A 230 -8.65 21.44 -9.66
C ARG A 230 -7.29 20.77 -9.58
N CYS A 231 -7.22 19.54 -9.05
CA CYS A 231 -5.98 18.77 -8.99
C CYS A 231 -5.45 18.43 -10.40
N ILE A 232 -6.33 18.01 -11.31
CA ILE A 232 -5.97 17.71 -12.70
C ILE A 232 -5.38 18.95 -13.37
N ALA A 233 -6.04 20.11 -13.22
CA ALA A 233 -5.58 21.37 -13.81
C ALA A 233 -4.26 21.87 -13.20
N ALA A 234 -4.02 21.59 -11.92
CA ALA A 234 -2.82 22.05 -11.21
C ALA A 234 -1.56 21.22 -11.47
N ASN A 235 -1.68 19.99 -12.02
CA ASN A 235 -0.53 19.13 -12.23
C ASN A 235 0.37 19.68 -13.35
N ALA A 236 1.53 20.21 -12.96
CA ALA A 236 2.48 20.81 -13.90
C ALA A 236 3.35 19.78 -14.66
N ASN A 237 3.40 18.52 -14.21
CA ASN A 237 4.33 17.50 -14.72
C ASN A 237 3.61 16.17 -15.11
N PRO A 238 2.54 16.18 -15.93
CA PRO A 238 1.76 14.97 -16.22
C PRO A 238 2.54 13.87 -16.98
N ASP A 239 3.64 14.24 -17.64
CA ASP A 239 4.60 13.36 -18.31
C ASP A 239 5.57 12.64 -17.35
N ARG A 240 5.64 13.10 -16.09
CA ARG A 240 6.55 12.55 -15.08
C ARG A 240 5.86 12.15 -13.77
N GLN A 241 4.64 12.62 -13.51
CA GLN A 241 3.93 12.39 -12.25
C GLN A 241 2.47 12.06 -12.51
N SER A 242 2.06 10.87 -12.10
CA SER A 242 0.72 10.32 -12.32
C SER A 242 -0.23 10.71 -11.18
N LEU A 243 -1.32 11.41 -11.49
CA LEU A 243 -2.32 11.81 -10.49
C LEU A 243 -3.41 10.75 -10.31
N PHE A 244 -3.52 10.15 -9.13
CA PHE A 244 -4.63 9.24 -8.84
C PHE A 244 -5.77 9.99 -8.14
N ALA A 245 -6.99 9.70 -8.57
CA ALA A 245 -8.19 10.14 -7.86
C ALA A 245 -8.49 9.22 -6.68
N ILE A 246 -9.20 9.73 -5.68
CA ILE A 246 -9.59 8.98 -4.49
C ILE A 246 -11.11 8.78 -4.50
N VAL A 247 -11.55 7.54 -4.54
CA VAL A 247 -12.96 7.17 -4.39
C VAL A 247 -13.34 7.37 -2.92
N GLN A 248 -14.32 8.24 -2.68
CA GLN A 248 -14.95 8.52 -1.38
C GLN A 248 -16.41 8.05 -1.38
N GLY A 249 -17.13 8.30 -0.27
CA GLY A 249 -18.56 7.97 -0.14
C GLY A 249 -18.94 7.11 1.07
N GLY A 250 -18.10 7.08 2.11
CA GLY A 250 -18.41 6.37 3.35
C GLY A 250 -18.55 4.86 3.18
N LEU A 251 -19.47 4.25 3.91
CA LEU A 251 -19.77 2.80 3.88
C LEU A 251 -21.01 2.45 3.03
N ASP A 252 -21.62 3.44 2.37
CA ASP A 252 -22.82 3.25 1.58
C ASP A 252 -22.51 2.62 0.21
N VAL A 253 -22.73 1.31 0.14
CA VAL A 253 -22.59 0.48 -1.06
C VAL A 253 -23.94 0.17 -1.73
N SER A 254 -25.02 0.84 -1.32
CA SER A 254 -26.33 0.63 -1.92
C SER A 254 -26.36 1.08 -3.38
N SER A 255 -27.30 0.55 -4.17
CA SER A 255 -27.48 1.01 -5.55
C SER A 255 -28.00 2.45 -5.56
N GLY A 256 -27.30 3.32 -6.29
CA GLY A 256 -27.48 4.77 -6.26
C GLY A 256 -26.80 5.46 -5.07
N GLY A 257 -26.06 4.72 -4.23
CA GLY A 257 -25.42 5.21 -3.02
C GLY A 257 -24.19 6.08 -3.28
N LEU A 258 -23.59 6.61 -2.19
CA LEU A 258 -22.52 7.61 -2.27
C LEU A 258 -21.22 7.08 -2.89
N ARG A 259 -20.88 5.80 -2.68
CA ARG A 259 -19.71 5.18 -3.34
C ARG A 259 -19.88 5.13 -4.84
N GLU A 260 -21.06 4.73 -5.31
CA GLU A 260 -21.40 4.64 -6.71
C GLU A 260 -21.43 6.03 -7.38
N ALA A 261 -21.98 7.03 -6.69
CA ALA A 261 -21.95 8.43 -7.11
C ALA A 261 -20.52 8.94 -7.32
N CYS A 262 -19.62 8.69 -6.36
CA CYS A 262 -18.23 9.10 -6.46
C CYS A 262 -17.52 8.38 -7.62
N LEU A 263 -17.70 7.06 -7.73
CA LEU A 263 -17.15 6.25 -8.83
C LEU A 263 -17.60 6.79 -10.18
N HIS A 264 -18.89 7.10 -10.36
CA HIS A 264 -19.41 7.62 -11.61
C HIS A 264 -18.74 8.95 -11.98
N GLY A 265 -18.71 9.91 -11.04
CA GLY A 265 -18.09 11.21 -11.28
C GLY A 265 -16.59 11.11 -11.58
N LEU A 266 -15.87 10.19 -10.96
CA LEU A 266 -14.44 9.97 -11.25
C LEU A 266 -14.24 9.27 -12.61
N LEU A 267 -15.11 8.33 -12.99
CA LEU A 267 -15.03 7.64 -14.27
C LEU A 267 -15.35 8.57 -15.47
N GLU A 268 -16.15 9.62 -15.28
CA GLU A 268 -16.31 10.68 -16.30
C GLU A 268 -14.98 11.41 -16.60
N ARG A 269 -14.03 11.37 -15.66
CA ARG A 269 -12.70 11.98 -15.75
C ARG A 269 -11.61 10.95 -16.05
N ASP A 270 -11.99 9.71 -16.37
CA ASP A 270 -11.06 8.58 -16.53
C ASP A 270 -9.89 8.90 -17.46
N ALA A 271 -10.13 9.56 -18.60
CA ALA A 271 -9.08 9.92 -19.56
C ALA A 271 -7.93 10.77 -18.97
N ALA A 272 -8.18 11.53 -17.90
CA ALA A 272 -7.19 12.38 -17.23
C ALA A 272 -6.60 11.74 -15.97
N LEU A 273 -7.04 10.54 -15.59
CA LEU A 273 -6.71 9.89 -14.33
C LEU A 273 -5.96 8.57 -14.58
N PRO A 274 -4.63 8.52 -14.40
CA PRO A 274 -3.85 7.30 -14.62
C PRO A 274 -4.09 6.18 -13.60
N GLY A 275 -4.78 6.42 -12.49
CA GLY A 275 -5.09 5.41 -11.50
C GLY A 275 -6.10 5.88 -10.47
N PHE A 276 -6.53 4.95 -9.63
CA PHE A 276 -7.58 5.20 -8.65
C PHE A 276 -7.21 4.61 -7.30
N ALA A 277 -7.44 5.41 -6.26
CA ALA A 277 -7.35 5.00 -4.88
C ALA A 277 -8.75 4.78 -4.28
N ILE A 278 -8.84 3.89 -3.30
CA ILE A 278 -10.03 3.65 -2.48
C ILE A 278 -9.72 4.25 -1.11
N GLY A 279 -10.38 5.38 -0.80
CA GLY A 279 -10.17 6.15 0.43
C GLY A 279 -11.38 6.11 1.36
N GLY A 280 -11.25 6.78 2.51
CA GLY A 280 -12.31 6.85 3.53
C GLY A 280 -12.57 5.52 4.26
N LEU A 281 -11.56 4.65 4.30
CA LEU A 281 -11.55 3.36 4.99
C LEU A 281 -10.37 3.30 5.98
N ALA A 282 -10.27 2.21 6.74
CA ALA A 282 -9.31 1.97 7.81
C ALA A 282 -9.42 2.96 9.00
N GLY A 283 -10.62 3.54 9.22
CA GLY A 283 -10.95 4.45 10.33
C GLY A 283 -11.50 3.76 11.58
N GLY A 284 -11.66 2.44 11.53
CA GLY A 284 -12.24 1.62 12.60
C GLY A 284 -13.68 1.18 12.34
N GLU A 285 -14.13 1.24 11.08
CA GLU A 285 -15.36 0.60 10.63
C GLU A 285 -15.35 -0.93 10.82
N ASP A 286 -16.53 -1.52 10.78
CA ASP A 286 -16.67 -2.98 10.76
C ASP A 286 -16.09 -3.56 9.47
N LYS A 287 -15.46 -4.73 9.58
CA LYS A 287 -14.78 -5.40 8.48
C LYS A 287 -15.76 -5.90 7.42
N GLY A 288 -17.01 -6.18 7.81
CA GLY A 288 -18.09 -6.53 6.90
C GLY A 288 -18.40 -5.43 5.89
N SER A 289 -18.60 -4.19 6.35
CA SER A 289 -18.82 -3.02 5.50
C SER A 289 -17.56 -2.66 4.71
N PHE A 290 -16.40 -2.70 5.36
CA PHE A 290 -15.10 -2.44 4.73
C PHE A 290 -14.88 -3.26 3.45
N TRP A 291 -15.01 -4.59 3.52
CA TRP A 291 -14.69 -5.42 2.37
C TRP A 291 -15.72 -5.25 1.24
N ARG A 292 -16.99 -4.96 1.56
CA ARG A 292 -18.03 -4.68 0.56
C ARG A 292 -17.77 -3.39 -0.22
N VAL A 293 -17.29 -2.34 0.45
CA VAL A 293 -16.84 -1.11 -0.21
C VAL A 293 -15.68 -1.39 -1.16
N VAL A 294 -14.66 -2.13 -0.68
CA VAL A 294 -13.49 -2.51 -1.51
C VAL A 294 -13.93 -3.30 -2.73
N ALA A 295 -14.82 -4.29 -2.55
CA ALA A 295 -15.39 -5.10 -3.61
C ALA A 295 -16.09 -4.26 -4.68
N GLN A 296 -17.05 -3.41 -4.28
CA GLN A 296 -17.80 -2.55 -5.20
C GLN A 296 -16.87 -1.62 -5.99
N CYS A 297 -15.90 -1.00 -5.33
CA CYS A 297 -14.91 -0.15 -6.01
C CYS A 297 -14.10 -0.95 -7.04
N CYS A 298 -13.62 -2.14 -6.67
CA CYS A 298 -12.86 -2.99 -7.59
C CYS A 298 -13.67 -3.50 -8.79
N GLU A 299 -15.00 -3.61 -8.70
CA GLU A 299 -15.88 -3.95 -9.84
C GLU A 299 -16.07 -2.80 -10.81
N ALA A 300 -16.22 -1.58 -10.29
CA ALA A 300 -16.49 -0.41 -11.10
C ALA A 300 -15.23 0.13 -11.78
N LEU A 301 -14.08 0.06 -11.11
CA LEU A 301 -12.83 0.67 -11.56
C LEU A 301 -12.24 -0.04 -12.80
N PRO A 302 -11.62 0.71 -13.74
CA PRO A 302 -11.14 0.14 -14.99
C PRO A 302 -10.05 -0.92 -14.77
N ALA A 303 -10.13 -2.03 -15.51
CA ALA A 303 -9.19 -3.14 -15.38
C ALA A 303 -7.75 -2.76 -15.78
N HIS A 304 -7.59 -1.88 -16.77
CA HIS A 304 -6.31 -1.43 -17.30
C HIS A 304 -5.65 -0.31 -16.48
N LYS A 305 -6.14 -0.03 -15.26
CA LYS A 305 -5.59 0.98 -14.34
C LYS A 305 -5.32 0.38 -12.95
N PRO A 306 -4.30 0.87 -12.24
CA PRO A 306 -3.98 0.39 -10.90
C PRO A 306 -5.01 0.85 -9.88
N ARG A 307 -5.23 -0.02 -8.88
CA ARG A 307 -6.15 0.18 -7.76
C ARG A 307 -5.38 0.20 -6.45
N TYR A 308 -5.42 1.33 -5.75
CA TYR A 308 -4.68 1.55 -4.51
C TYR A 308 -5.62 1.62 -3.31
N LEU A 309 -5.50 0.71 -2.35
CA LEU A 309 -6.27 0.75 -1.11
C LEU A 309 -5.46 1.46 -0.02
N MET A 310 -5.91 2.66 0.36
CA MET A 310 -5.15 3.56 1.22
C MET A 310 -5.21 3.13 2.70
N GLY A 311 -4.08 3.15 3.39
CA GLY A 311 -3.95 2.98 4.83
C GLY A 311 -4.08 1.54 5.35
N VAL A 312 -4.22 0.55 4.47
CA VAL A 312 -4.43 -0.86 4.83
C VAL A 312 -3.09 -1.62 4.86
N GLY A 313 -2.81 -2.26 5.99
CA GLY A 313 -1.48 -2.88 6.23
C GLY A 313 -1.45 -4.17 7.01
N TYR A 314 -2.59 -4.75 7.39
CA TYR A 314 -2.58 -6.04 8.07
C TYR A 314 -2.41 -7.17 7.06
N PRO A 315 -1.59 -8.20 7.35
CA PRO A 315 -1.35 -9.31 6.42
C PRO A 315 -2.61 -9.99 5.88
N LEU A 316 -3.62 -10.23 6.73
CA LEU A 316 -4.90 -10.79 6.31
C LEU A 316 -5.64 -9.85 5.36
N ASP A 317 -5.68 -8.55 5.66
CA ASP A 317 -6.33 -7.56 4.81
C ASP A 317 -5.69 -7.51 3.42
N LEU A 318 -4.35 -7.56 3.34
CA LEU A 318 -3.64 -7.58 2.06
C LEU A 318 -4.05 -8.80 1.21
N VAL A 319 -4.11 -9.98 1.82
CA VAL A 319 -4.52 -11.23 1.13
C VAL A 319 -5.96 -11.12 0.62
N VAL A 320 -6.90 -10.73 1.50
CA VAL A 320 -8.32 -10.63 1.16
C VAL A 320 -8.57 -9.53 0.13
N CYS A 321 -8.03 -8.34 0.32
CA CYS A 321 -8.26 -7.21 -0.60
C CYS A 321 -7.58 -7.42 -1.96
N SER A 322 -6.43 -8.10 -2.00
CA SER A 322 -5.85 -8.50 -3.29
C SER A 322 -6.72 -9.54 -4.00
N ALA A 323 -7.34 -10.47 -3.26
CA ALA A 323 -8.34 -11.38 -3.83
C ALA A 323 -9.55 -10.64 -4.41
N LEU A 324 -9.95 -9.51 -3.80
CA LEU A 324 -11.01 -8.64 -4.32
C LEU A 324 -10.58 -7.81 -5.56
N GLY A 325 -9.28 -7.71 -5.82
CA GLY A 325 -8.72 -7.06 -7.02
C GLY A 325 -7.99 -5.74 -6.77
N VAL A 326 -7.49 -5.50 -5.56
CA VAL A 326 -6.59 -4.37 -5.23
C VAL A 326 -5.15 -4.66 -5.66
N ASP A 327 -4.43 -3.65 -6.15
CA ASP A 327 -3.05 -3.76 -6.62
C ASP A 327 -2.01 -3.18 -5.65
N MET A 328 -2.35 -2.14 -4.87
CA MET A 328 -1.39 -1.39 -4.07
C MET A 328 -1.92 -1.15 -2.66
N PHE A 329 -1.03 -1.17 -1.68
CA PHE A 329 -1.31 -0.97 -0.26
C PHE A 329 -0.22 -0.13 0.39
N ASP A 330 -0.55 0.62 1.43
CA ASP A 330 0.42 1.30 2.29
C ASP A 330 -0.01 1.20 3.76
N CYS A 331 0.96 1.15 4.66
CA CYS A 331 0.66 1.33 6.08
C CYS A 331 1.91 1.60 6.91
N VAL A 332 1.73 2.35 8.00
CA VAL A 332 2.76 2.50 9.04
C VAL A 332 2.86 1.26 9.95
N PHE A 333 1.90 0.33 9.90
CA PHE A 333 1.81 -0.79 10.84
C PHE A 333 3.12 -1.58 11.01
N PRO A 334 3.81 -2.04 9.95
CA PRO A 334 5.03 -2.83 10.09
C PRO A 334 6.14 -2.14 10.88
N THR A 335 6.39 -0.84 10.60
CA THR A 335 7.44 -0.05 11.27
C THR A 335 6.99 0.52 12.60
N ARG A 336 5.69 0.80 12.77
CA ARG A 336 5.12 1.23 14.05
C ARG A 336 5.16 0.11 15.07
N THR A 337 4.72 -1.09 14.73
CA THR A 337 4.67 -2.24 15.64
C THR A 337 6.08 -2.77 15.98
N ALA A 338 7.02 -2.71 15.02
CA ALA A 338 8.43 -3.00 15.25
C ALA A 338 9.03 -2.19 16.41
N ARG A 339 8.72 -0.89 16.48
CA ARG A 339 9.19 0.00 17.56
C ARG A 339 8.62 -0.37 18.93
N PHE A 340 7.49 -1.06 18.97
CA PHE A 340 6.93 -1.62 20.21
C PHE A 340 7.45 -3.03 20.53
N GLY A 341 8.40 -3.55 19.75
CA GLY A 341 8.99 -4.87 19.95
C GLY A 341 8.14 -6.01 19.40
N VAL A 342 7.44 -5.78 18.30
CA VAL A 342 6.61 -6.78 17.63
C VAL A 342 7.18 -7.11 16.26
N ALA A 343 7.48 -8.38 16.02
CA ALA A 343 7.88 -8.90 14.72
C ALA A 343 6.69 -9.57 14.02
N LEU A 344 6.51 -9.32 12.73
CA LEU A 344 5.57 -10.03 11.86
C LEU A 344 6.23 -11.32 11.38
N VAL A 345 5.57 -12.47 11.52
CA VAL A 345 6.13 -13.76 11.15
C VAL A 345 5.09 -14.61 10.44
N THR A 346 5.54 -15.68 9.80
CA THR A 346 4.67 -16.72 9.27
C THR A 346 3.78 -17.26 10.41
N GLY A 347 2.47 -17.20 10.21
CA GLY A 347 1.46 -17.59 11.19
C GLY A 347 1.05 -16.55 12.24
N GLY A 348 1.64 -15.34 12.25
CA GLY A 348 1.15 -14.27 13.14
C GLY A 348 2.21 -13.26 13.57
N GLN A 349 2.26 -12.98 14.87
CA GLN A 349 3.13 -11.94 15.44
C GLN A 349 3.93 -12.45 16.64
N LEU A 350 5.17 -11.99 16.79
CA LEU A 350 6.02 -12.23 17.96
C LEU A 350 6.26 -10.96 18.75
N ARG A 351 5.86 -10.96 20.04
CA ARG A 351 6.25 -9.92 21.00
C ARG A 351 7.65 -10.24 21.54
N VAL A 352 8.70 -9.76 20.87
CA VAL A 352 10.10 -10.17 21.13
C VAL A 352 10.59 -9.81 22.52
N LYS A 353 9.97 -8.83 23.20
CA LYS A 353 10.27 -8.46 24.59
C LYS A 353 9.84 -9.51 25.62
N GLY A 354 9.09 -10.54 25.21
CA GLY A 354 8.60 -11.61 26.09
C GLY A 354 9.73 -12.50 26.62
N ALA A 355 9.63 -12.90 27.89
CA ALA A 355 10.69 -13.62 28.60
C ALA A 355 11.10 -14.96 27.95
N ARG A 356 10.17 -15.63 27.24
CA ARG A 356 10.42 -16.89 26.51
C ARG A 356 11.53 -16.80 25.46
N PHE A 357 11.85 -15.59 24.99
CA PHE A 357 12.85 -15.38 23.94
C PHE A 357 14.24 -15.12 24.49
N ARG A 358 14.43 -15.00 25.81
CA ARG A 358 15.71 -14.64 26.44
C ARG A 358 16.88 -15.49 25.95
N ASP A 359 16.67 -16.79 25.85
CA ASP A 359 17.69 -17.77 25.50
C ASP A 359 17.34 -18.52 24.20
N ASP A 360 16.44 -17.99 23.37
CA ASP A 360 16.01 -18.63 22.11
C ASP A 360 17.01 -18.33 20.96
N PRO A 361 17.81 -19.30 20.50
CA PRO A 361 18.83 -19.08 19.47
C PRO A 361 18.25 -19.01 18.05
N ARG A 362 16.95 -19.31 17.86
CA ARG A 362 16.31 -19.36 16.55
C ARG A 362 16.13 -17.96 15.95
N PRO A 363 16.02 -17.82 14.61
CA PRO A 363 15.66 -16.56 13.97
C PRO A 363 14.21 -16.15 14.29
N LEU A 364 13.81 -14.91 13.96
CA LEU A 364 12.41 -14.47 14.10
C LEU A 364 11.46 -15.39 13.34
N ASP A 365 11.77 -15.64 12.07
CA ASP A 365 10.99 -16.49 11.18
C ASP A 365 11.94 -17.36 10.32
N PRO A 366 11.90 -18.70 10.46
CA PRO A 366 12.72 -19.61 9.66
C PRO A 366 12.46 -19.54 8.14
N ALA A 367 11.26 -19.11 7.72
CA ALA A 367 10.91 -18.96 6.31
C ALA A 367 11.36 -17.60 5.74
N CYS A 368 11.83 -16.67 6.58
CA CYS A 368 12.25 -15.35 6.16
C CYS A 368 13.75 -15.32 5.84
N GLY A 369 14.06 -15.00 4.58
CA GLY A 369 15.43 -14.87 4.11
C GLY A 369 16.08 -13.51 4.37
N CYS A 370 15.49 -12.59 5.14
CA CYS A 370 16.01 -11.22 5.30
C CYS A 370 17.34 -11.16 6.09
N ALA A 371 18.06 -10.04 6.01
CA ALA A 371 19.35 -9.89 6.68
C ALA A 371 19.25 -10.11 8.21
N VAL A 372 18.12 -9.73 8.81
CA VAL A 372 17.87 -9.90 10.25
C VAL A 372 17.74 -11.37 10.62
N CYS A 373 16.89 -12.13 9.93
CA CYS A 373 16.71 -13.56 10.19
C CYS A 373 17.95 -14.39 9.89
N ARG A 374 18.83 -13.94 8.97
CA ARG A 374 20.10 -14.63 8.68
C ARG A 374 21.19 -14.40 9.74
N ARG A 375 21.10 -13.33 10.54
CA ARG A 375 22.21 -12.86 11.38
C ARG A 375 21.90 -12.79 12.87
N TYR A 376 20.64 -12.61 13.26
CA TYR A 376 20.24 -12.34 14.64
C TYR A 376 19.31 -13.43 15.16
N SER A 377 19.57 -13.88 16.39
CA SER A 377 18.68 -14.76 17.14
C SER A 377 17.56 -13.96 17.83
N ARG A 378 16.48 -14.66 18.19
CA ARG A 378 15.42 -14.13 19.05
C ARG A 378 15.96 -13.67 20.41
N ALA A 379 16.96 -14.36 20.97
CA ALA A 379 17.67 -13.95 22.19
C ALA A 379 18.33 -12.58 22.07
N GLN A 380 19.09 -12.36 20.98
CA GLN A 380 19.75 -11.09 20.76
C GLN A 380 18.73 -9.97 20.52
N LEU A 381 17.70 -10.23 19.72
CA LEU A 381 16.63 -9.26 19.45
C LEU A 381 15.79 -8.96 20.69
N HIS A 382 15.59 -9.93 21.57
CA HIS A 382 14.96 -9.74 22.87
C HIS A 382 15.76 -8.76 23.74
N ALA A 383 17.07 -8.97 23.85
CA ALA A 383 17.95 -8.09 24.61
C ALA A 383 17.93 -6.66 24.04
N LEU A 384 18.10 -6.51 22.72
CA LEU A 384 18.06 -5.21 22.05
C LEU A 384 16.70 -4.51 22.19
N ALA A 385 15.59 -5.22 22.01
CA ALA A 385 14.24 -4.64 22.11
C ALA A 385 13.86 -4.24 23.54
N ARG A 386 14.50 -4.82 24.57
CA ARG A 386 14.31 -4.44 25.98
C ARG A 386 15.24 -3.32 26.43
N SER A 387 16.38 -3.15 25.75
CA SER A 387 17.26 -2.02 25.96
C SER A 387 16.62 -0.73 25.43
N SER A 388 17.14 0.43 25.85
CA SER A 388 16.80 1.72 25.26
C SER A 388 17.53 1.98 23.93
N ASP A 389 18.19 0.96 23.36
CA ASP A 389 18.91 1.06 22.10
C ASP A 389 17.93 1.14 20.91
N SER A 390 18.22 2.03 19.97
CA SER A 390 17.48 2.20 18.73
C SER A 390 17.61 1.02 17.76
N LEU A 391 18.68 0.22 17.88
CA LEU A 391 18.99 -0.87 16.95
C LEU A 391 17.92 -1.97 16.95
N GLY A 392 17.38 -2.34 18.11
CA GLY A 392 16.31 -3.35 18.20
C GLY A 392 15.10 -3.00 17.34
N PRO A 393 14.47 -1.82 17.56
CA PRO A 393 13.42 -1.30 16.70
C PRO A 393 13.75 -1.21 15.20
N GLN A 394 15.00 -0.86 14.83
CA GLN A 394 15.45 -0.78 13.43
C GLN A 394 15.47 -2.17 12.78
N LEU A 395 16.11 -3.15 13.43
CA LEU A 395 16.16 -4.54 12.94
C LEU A 395 14.76 -5.14 12.81
N LEU A 396 13.86 -4.88 13.77
CA LEU A 396 12.47 -5.33 13.67
C LEU A 396 11.72 -4.64 12.51
N SER A 397 12.01 -3.36 12.24
CA SER A 397 11.39 -2.64 11.12
C SER A 397 11.85 -3.21 9.78
N HIS A 398 13.15 -3.52 9.64
CA HIS A 398 13.69 -4.20 8.46
C HIS A 398 12.99 -5.53 8.23
N HIS A 399 12.92 -6.37 9.27
CA HIS A 399 12.27 -7.68 9.18
C HIS A 399 10.78 -7.56 8.83
N ASN A 400 10.04 -6.65 9.45
CA ASN A 400 8.61 -6.50 9.20
C ASN A 400 8.32 -6.01 7.78
N ILE A 401 9.14 -5.09 7.24
CA ILE A 401 9.01 -4.67 5.83
C ILE A 401 9.35 -5.86 4.90
N ALA A 402 10.43 -6.60 5.19
CA ALA A 402 10.79 -7.79 4.42
C ALA A 402 9.66 -8.82 4.38
N TYR A 403 8.98 -9.03 5.51
CA TYR A 403 7.83 -9.91 5.62
C TYR A 403 6.68 -9.46 4.70
N MET A 404 6.30 -8.17 4.75
CA MET A 404 5.20 -7.62 3.95
C MET A 404 5.50 -7.69 2.45
N LEU A 405 6.70 -7.27 2.03
CA LEU A 405 7.14 -7.38 0.64
C LEU A 405 7.18 -8.85 0.19
N GLY A 406 7.66 -9.75 1.04
CA GLY A 406 7.68 -11.18 0.79
C GLY A 406 6.28 -11.78 0.61
N LEU A 407 5.30 -11.36 1.43
CA LEU A 407 3.91 -11.77 1.31
C LEU A 407 3.34 -11.37 -0.05
N CYS A 408 3.53 -10.12 -0.46
CA CYS A 408 3.14 -9.62 -1.78
C CYS A 408 3.78 -10.41 -2.93
N ARG A 409 5.09 -10.73 -2.85
CA ARG A 409 5.76 -11.54 -3.88
C ARG A 409 5.21 -12.95 -4.00
N ARG A 410 4.95 -13.63 -2.87
CA ARG A 410 4.35 -14.97 -2.86
C ARG A 410 2.94 -14.95 -3.45
N MET A 411 2.14 -13.97 -3.06
CA MET A 411 0.79 -13.77 -3.56
C MET A 411 0.77 -13.48 -5.06
N ARG A 412 1.63 -12.59 -5.55
CA ARG A 412 1.80 -12.35 -6.99
C ARG A 412 2.15 -13.63 -7.73
N SER A 413 3.11 -14.40 -7.22
CA SER A 413 3.58 -15.63 -7.87
C SER A 413 2.45 -16.65 -7.99
N SER A 414 1.58 -16.76 -6.98
CA SER A 414 0.42 -17.65 -7.02
C SER A 414 -0.68 -17.15 -7.96
N ILE A 415 -0.92 -15.84 -8.03
CA ILE A 415 -1.86 -15.23 -9.00
C ILE A 415 -1.43 -15.50 -10.45
N VAL A 416 -0.13 -15.34 -10.76
CA VAL A 416 0.41 -15.59 -12.11
C VAL A 416 0.35 -17.08 -12.45
N ALA A 417 0.54 -17.97 -11.48
CA ALA A 417 0.49 -19.41 -11.69
C ALA A 417 -0.93 -19.95 -11.98
N GLY A 418 -1.97 -19.18 -11.65
CA GLY A 418 -3.36 -19.49 -12.00
C GLY A 418 -4.28 -19.74 -10.79
N PRO A 419 -5.58 -19.98 -11.04
CA PRO A 419 -6.61 -19.96 -10.00
C PRO A 419 -6.37 -20.94 -8.85
N GLU A 420 -5.97 -22.18 -9.13
CA GLU A 420 -5.76 -23.16 -8.07
C GLU A 420 -4.49 -22.87 -7.24
N PRO A 421 -3.32 -22.58 -7.84
CA PRO A 421 -2.15 -22.10 -7.08
C PRO A 421 -2.47 -20.89 -6.19
N PHE A 422 -3.28 -19.94 -6.67
CA PHE A 422 -3.73 -18.79 -5.87
C PHE A 422 -4.60 -19.22 -4.68
N GLN A 423 -5.62 -20.06 -4.92
CA GLN A 423 -6.48 -20.55 -3.84
C GLN A 423 -5.70 -21.40 -2.83
N ALA A 424 -4.76 -22.24 -3.28
CA ALA A 424 -3.88 -23.01 -2.41
C ALA A 424 -2.99 -22.10 -1.54
N PHE A 425 -2.48 -20.99 -2.10
CA PHE A 425 -1.77 -19.96 -1.34
C PHE A 425 -2.66 -19.35 -0.25
N VAL A 426 -3.91 -18.97 -0.57
CA VAL A 426 -4.85 -18.41 0.42
C VAL A 426 -5.15 -19.42 1.52
N ARG A 427 -5.45 -20.69 1.17
CA ARG A 427 -5.67 -21.77 2.15
C ARG A 427 -4.46 -21.98 3.05
N GLY A 428 -3.26 -22.00 2.48
CA GLY A 428 -2.00 -22.11 3.22
C GLY A 428 -1.84 -20.95 4.22
N PHE A 429 -2.00 -19.71 3.75
CA PHE A 429 -1.94 -18.52 4.59
C PHE A 429 -2.95 -18.56 5.74
N LEU A 430 -4.22 -18.90 5.47
CA LEU A 430 -5.25 -18.99 6.50
C LEU A 430 -4.97 -20.11 7.50
N ASN A 431 -4.48 -21.28 7.07
CA ASN A 431 -4.09 -22.34 7.99
C ASN A 431 -2.93 -21.96 8.90
N GLU A 432 -1.97 -21.17 8.40
CA GLU A 432 -0.87 -20.65 9.20
C GLU A 432 -1.34 -19.61 10.23
N TYR A 433 -2.21 -18.67 9.81
CA TYR A 433 -2.72 -17.60 10.66
C TYR A 433 -3.82 -18.04 11.64
N PHE A 434 -4.60 -19.04 11.26
CA PHE A 434 -5.73 -19.59 11.98
C PHE A 434 -5.56 -21.10 12.08
N PRO A 435 -4.59 -21.60 12.87
CA PRO A 435 -4.34 -23.02 12.97
C PRO A 435 -5.46 -23.75 13.72
N PRO A 436 -5.69 -25.04 13.42
CA PRO A 436 -6.74 -25.84 14.06
C PRO A 436 -6.49 -26.03 15.56
N GLU A 437 -5.23 -25.97 15.97
CA GLU A 437 -4.81 -26.00 17.38
C GLU A 437 -3.88 -24.81 17.64
N GLY A 438 -4.23 -24.00 18.64
CA GLY A 438 -3.43 -22.89 19.13
C GLY A 438 -3.15 -23.00 20.63
N PRO A 439 -2.26 -22.16 21.19
CA PRO A 439 -1.90 -22.20 22.62
C PRO A 439 -3.08 -21.99 23.58
N GLN A 440 -4.21 -21.45 23.09
CA GLN A 440 -5.43 -21.20 23.86
C GLN A 440 -6.66 -21.92 23.26
N GLY A 441 -6.45 -22.91 22.39
CA GLY A 441 -7.50 -23.60 21.64
C GLY A 441 -7.52 -23.27 20.15
N PRO A 442 -8.50 -23.81 19.40
CA PRO A 442 -8.66 -23.56 17.97
C PRO A 442 -8.80 -22.08 17.68
N VAL A 443 -8.12 -21.60 16.63
CA VAL A 443 -8.26 -20.22 16.17
C VAL A 443 -9.21 -20.21 14.98
N ALA A 444 -10.33 -19.52 15.13
CA ALA A 444 -11.33 -19.39 14.08
C ALA A 444 -10.89 -18.42 12.99
N VAL A 445 -11.32 -18.68 11.74
CA VAL A 445 -11.15 -17.76 10.62
C VAL A 445 -12.19 -16.65 10.75
N PRO A 446 -11.80 -15.37 10.68
CA PRO A 446 -12.75 -14.27 10.77
C PRO A 446 -13.83 -14.37 9.69
N ARG A 447 -15.10 -14.23 10.09
CA ARG A 447 -16.24 -14.40 9.18
C ARG A 447 -16.16 -13.47 7.98
N TRP A 448 -15.84 -12.19 8.21
CA TRP A 448 -15.71 -11.20 7.13
C TRP A 448 -14.69 -11.63 6.07
N ALA A 449 -13.59 -12.28 6.48
CA ALA A 449 -12.54 -12.71 5.57
C ALA A 449 -13.02 -13.89 4.71
N ALA A 450 -13.71 -14.86 5.34
CA ALA A 450 -14.31 -15.98 4.62
C ALA A 450 -15.38 -15.52 3.62
N GLU A 451 -16.26 -14.58 4.01
CA GLU A 451 -17.29 -14.02 3.14
C GLU A 451 -16.68 -13.23 1.96
N ALA A 452 -15.69 -12.39 2.23
CA ALA A 452 -15.00 -11.63 1.18
C ALA A 452 -14.24 -12.54 0.20
N LEU A 453 -13.60 -13.60 0.69
CA LEU A 453 -12.91 -14.59 -0.15
C LEU A 453 -13.91 -15.40 -0.98
N ALA A 454 -15.04 -15.82 -0.40
CA ALA A 454 -16.10 -16.49 -1.12
C ALA A 454 -16.69 -15.59 -2.22
N TYR A 455 -16.92 -14.31 -1.91
CA TYR A 455 -17.32 -13.31 -2.90
C TYR A 455 -16.27 -13.14 -4.00
N ALA A 456 -14.98 -13.24 -3.66
CA ALA A 456 -13.89 -13.25 -4.62
C ALA A 456 -13.80 -14.52 -5.48
N GLY A 457 -14.63 -15.53 -5.21
CA GLY A 457 -14.60 -16.85 -5.85
C GLY A 457 -13.52 -17.78 -5.31
N VAL A 458 -12.90 -17.46 -4.18
CA VAL A 458 -11.85 -18.29 -3.55
C VAL A 458 -12.50 -19.36 -2.68
N ASP A 459 -12.28 -20.63 -3.02
CA ASP A 459 -12.64 -21.75 -2.19
C ASP A 459 -11.57 -22.01 -1.11
N ILE A 460 -11.92 -21.75 0.16
CA ILE A 460 -11.04 -21.99 1.31
C ILE A 460 -11.05 -23.46 1.76
N GLY A 461 -11.90 -24.31 1.17
CA GLY A 461 -12.02 -25.73 1.49
C GLY A 461 -12.80 -26.01 2.78
N PRO A 462 -13.25 -27.27 2.97
CA PRO A 462 -14.17 -27.65 4.04
C PRO A 462 -13.58 -27.46 5.45
N ASP A 463 -12.28 -27.74 5.63
CA ASP A 463 -11.62 -27.70 6.94
C ASP A 463 -11.49 -26.27 7.50
N LEU A 464 -11.25 -25.28 6.63
CA LEU A 464 -11.24 -23.87 7.02
C LEU A 464 -12.68 -23.35 7.15
N ALA A 465 -13.58 -23.74 6.25
CA ALA A 465 -14.99 -23.35 6.31
C ALA A 465 -15.67 -23.79 7.61
N ALA A 466 -15.35 -24.99 8.12
CA ALA A 466 -15.86 -25.49 9.40
C ALA A 466 -15.34 -24.72 10.63
N ARG A 467 -14.28 -23.91 10.46
CA ARG A 467 -13.64 -23.11 11.51
C ARG A 467 -13.89 -21.61 11.34
N VAL A 468 -14.82 -21.21 10.48
CA VAL A 468 -15.24 -19.82 10.37
C VAL A 468 -16.02 -19.41 11.61
N GLU A 469 -15.75 -18.20 12.12
CA GLU A 469 -16.46 -17.64 13.27
C GLU A 469 -17.99 -17.69 13.08
N PRO A 470 -18.78 -18.01 14.13
CA PRO A 470 -20.24 -17.95 14.06
C PRO A 470 -20.76 -16.57 13.68
N GLU A 471 -21.98 -16.53 13.15
CA GLU A 471 -22.66 -15.27 12.82
C GLU A 471 -22.90 -14.45 14.10
N GLY A 472 -22.74 -13.12 14.02
CA GLY A 472 -22.85 -12.23 15.17
C GLY A 472 -21.61 -12.17 16.07
N THR A 473 -20.52 -12.88 15.75
CA THR A 473 -19.22 -12.68 16.41
C THR A 473 -18.72 -11.26 16.10
N PRO A 474 -18.39 -10.42 17.11
CA PRO A 474 -17.81 -9.11 16.86
C PRO A 474 -16.51 -9.24 16.08
N ASP A 475 -16.26 -8.31 15.14
CA ASP A 475 -15.03 -8.34 14.36
C ASP A 475 -13.81 -8.32 15.29
N PRO A 476 -12.88 -9.28 15.13
CA PRO A 476 -11.68 -9.29 15.93
C PRO A 476 -10.85 -8.04 15.60
N ASP A 477 -10.25 -7.44 16.63
CA ASP A 477 -9.23 -6.42 16.40
C ASP A 477 -8.10 -7.05 15.59
N THR A 478 -8.01 -6.68 14.32
CA THR A 478 -7.01 -7.21 13.39
C THR A 478 -5.57 -6.88 13.83
N ALA A 479 -5.39 -5.85 14.67
CA ALA A 479 -4.13 -5.56 15.34
C ALA A 479 -3.80 -6.59 16.45
N ALA A 480 -4.82 -7.22 17.02
CA ALA A 480 -4.77 -8.21 18.08
C ALA A 480 -4.83 -9.66 17.57
N LEU A 481 -4.77 -9.89 16.25
CA LEU A 481 -4.66 -11.23 15.66
C LEU A 481 -3.61 -12.05 16.42
N PRO A 482 -3.89 -13.33 16.68
CA PRO A 482 -3.35 -14.00 17.84
C PRO A 482 -1.83 -14.15 17.75
N VAL A 483 -1.20 -14.14 18.93
CA VAL A 483 0.23 -14.39 19.13
C VAL A 483 0.52 -15.88 18.91
N VAL A 484 0.18 -16.39 17.73
CA VAL A 484 0.46 -17.76 17.35
C VAL A 484 1.74 -17.72 16.54
N ALA A 485 2.85 -18.01 17.21
CA ALA A 485 3.87 -18.72 16.48
C ALA A 485 3.36 -20.15 16.43
N PRO A 486 3.29 -20.82 15.26
CA PRO A 486 3.29 -22.27 15.28
C PRO A 486 4.48 -22.71 16.15
N ASP A 487 4.33 -23.79 16.92
CA ASP A 487 5.48 -24.33 17.61
C ASP A 487 6.42 -24.91 16.53
N TRP A 488 7.39 -24.10 16.12
CA TRP A 488 8.37 -24.44 15.08
C TRP A 488 9.26 -25.64 15.46
N THR A 489 9.08 -26.21 16.67
CA THR A 489 9.72 -27.47 17.08
C THR A 489 9.30 -28.64 16.20
N ALA A 490 8.05 -28.68 15.71
CA ALA A 490 7.56 -29.77 14.86
C ALA A 490 7.98 -29.63 13.39
N ALA A 491 8.05 -28.39 12.86
CA ALA A 491 8.40 -28.13 11.46
C ALA A 491 9.87 -28.43 11.12
N ALA A 492 10.75 -28.50 12.11
CA ALA A 492 12.15 -28.90 11.92
C ALA A 492 12.32 -30.39 11.54
N ALA A 493 11.26 -31.21 11.64
CA ALA A 493 11.28 -32.62 11.25
C ALA A 493 10.96 -32.86 9.75
N ALA A 494 10.42 -31.87 9.04
CA ALA A 494 10.11 -31.99 7.62
C ALA A 494 11.22 -31.34 6.77
N LYS A 495 12.18 -32.16 6.31
CA LYS A 495 13.12 -31.75 5.27
C LYS A 495 12.34 -31.27 4.03
N PRO A 496 12.67 -30.11 3.42
CA PRO A 496 12.18 -29.82 2.09
C PRO A 496 12.76 -30.85 1.11
N ALA A 497 11.90 -31.46 0.30
CA ALA A 497 12.34 -32.25 -0.85
C ALA A 497 13.18 -31.34 -1.75
N ALA A 498 14.45 -31.70 -1.93
CA ALA A 498 15.40 -30.93 -2.72
C ALA A 498 14.86 -30.75 -4.15
N ALA A 499 14.60 -29.49 -4.53
CA ALA A 499 14.45 -29.12 -5.93
C ALA A 499 15.77 -29.44 -6.65
N ALA A 500 15.68 -30.23 -7.71
CA ALA A 500 16.80 -30.70 -8.50
C ALA A 500 17.71 -29.54 -8.96
N ALA A 501 18.97 -29.58 -8.52
CA ALA A 501 20.01 -28.70 -9.02
C ALA A 501 20.25 -28.93 -10.52
N LYS A 502 20.22 -27.87 -11.32
CA LYS A 502 20.77 -27.89 -12.69
C LYS A 502 22.30 -28.07 -12.64
N PRO A 503 22.90 -28.81 -13.59
CA PRO A 503 24.31 -29.17 -13.52
C PRO A 503 25.21 -27.97 -13.81
N ALA A 504 26.28 -27.86 -13.03
CA ALA A 504 27.36 -26.89 -13.21
C ALA A 504 28.08 -27.15 -14.54
N ALA A 505 28.23 -26.11 -15.35
CA ALA A 505 29.08 -26.13 -16.54
C ALA A 505 30.55 -26.23 -16.11
N ALA A 506 31.22 -27.28 -16.56
CA ALA A 506 32.64 -27.52 -16.33
C ALA A 506 33.49 -26.49 -17.10
N ALA A 507 34.13 -25.58 -16.37
CA ALA A 507 35.23 -24.77 -16.90
C ALA A 507 36.53 -25.57 -16.79
N ALA A 508 37.05 -26.01 -17.93
CA ALA A 508 38.35 -26.66 -18.03
C ALA A 508 39.48 -25.68 -17.69
N LYS A 509 40.36 -26.07 -16.76
CA LYS A 509 41.70 -25.49 -16.60
C LYS A 509 42.62 -26.02 -17.70
N PRO A 510 43.56 -25.22 -18.20
CA PRO A 510 44.88 -25.71 -18.57
C PRO A 510 45.90 -25.34 -17.49
N ALA A 511 46.74 -26.31 -17.15
CA ALA A 511 47.90 -26.14 -16.30
C ALA A 511 49.18 -26.04 -17.15
N ALA A 512 50.15 -25.30 -16.58
CA ALA A 512 51.60 -25.36 -16.80
C ALA A 512 52.20 -24.64 -18.03
N ALA A 513 52.97 -23.58 -17.75
CA ALA A 513 54.43 -23.62 -17.94
C ALA A 513 55.11 -22.52 -17.08
N ALA A 514 56.22 -22.90 -16.46
CA ALA A 514 57.01 -22.12 -15.51
C ALA A 514 58.05 -21.21 -16.20
N ALA A 515 58.46 -20.13 -15.54
CA ALA A 515 59.88 -19.77 -15.36
C ALA A 515 60.06 -18.53 -14.44
N ALA A 516 60.99 -18.71 -13.50
CA ALA A 516 61.70 -17.79 -12.62
C ALA A 516 61.82 -16.30 -13.03
N VAL A 517 61.91 -15.38 -12.04
CA VAL A 517 63.17 -14.77 -11.56
C VAL A 517 62.95 -13.96 -10.27
N ALA A 518 63.70 -14.34 -9.23
CA ALA A 518 64.35 -13.58 -8.14
C ALA A 518 63.73 -12.33 -7.46
N ALA A 519 63.46 -12.50 -6.16
CA ALA A 519 64.09 -11.81 -5.01
C ALA A 519 64.22 -10.27 -4.95
N ALA A 520 63.54 -9.68 -3.96
CA ALA A 520 64.08 -8.81 -2.90
C ALA A 520 62.90 -8.46 -1.94
N ALA A 521 62.81 -9.03 -0.73
CA ALA A 521 63.45 -8.58 0.49
C ALA A 521 63.15 -7.10 0.84
N GLY A 522 62.38 -6.87 1.91
CA GLY A 522 62.20 -5.53 2.48
C GLY A 522 61.02 -5.42 3.45
N SER A 523 61.23 -5.86 4.68
CA SER A 523 60.37 -5.75 5.86
C SER A 523 60.21 -4.31 6.40
N ALA A 524 59.05 -4.00 6.99
CA ALA A 524 58.77 -3.14 8.17
C ALA A 524 57.29 -2.72 8.07
N ASP A 525 56.33 -3.23 8.85
CA ASP A 525 56.09 -3.06 10.29
C ASP A 525 56.07 -1.59 10.77
N GLY A 526 54.95 -1.19 11.39
CA GLY A 526 54.85 0.07 12.16
C GLY A 526 53.57 0.91 11.99
N GLY A 527 52.61 0.73 12.92
CA GLY A 527 52.18 1.83 13.81
C GLY A 527 51.08 2.83 13.37
N LEU A 528 49.93 2.71 14.04
CA LEU A 528 49.16 3.74 14.78
C LEU A 528 49.03 5.19 14.23
N GLY A 529 47.78 5.61 14.07
CA GLY A 529 47.26 6.86 14.65
C GLY A 529 47.20 8.12 13.76
N GLN A 530 45.99 8.44 13.28
CA GLN A 530 45.24 9.66 13.63
C GLN A 530 43.79 9.55 13.15
#